data_AF-A0A6N9PRJ8-F1
#
_entry.id   AF-A0A6N9PRJ8-F1
#
_cell.length_a   1.000
_cell.length_b   1.000
_cell.length_c   1.000
_cell.angle_alpha   90.00
_cell.angle_beta   90.00
_cell.angle_gamma   90.00
#
_symmetry.space_group_name_H-M   'P 1'
#
loop_
_entity.id
_entity.type
_entity.pdbx_description
1 polymer ?
#
loop_
_entity_poly.entity_id
_entity_poly.type
_entity_poly.pdbx_seq_one_letter_code
_entity_poly.pdbx_strand_id
1 'polypeptide(L)'
;MKKTWYKHLKIVLPCAGAMLLPPWLVSFLPSDAFLGAVVLLFLLINPLFALGIGIAAGWDMRRFWYAPLLAALLYWPGACLFITGWDASILIYVFIYLLIGGAAMVITHLVRQYRKRS
;
A
#
# COMPACT_ATOMS: atom_id res chain seq x y z
N MET A 1 -24.90 8.61 -13.35
CA MET A 1 -24.01 8.68 -12.17
C MET A 1 -23.40 7.34 -11.70
N LYS A 2 -23.59 6.17 -12.38
CA LYS A 2 -23.10 4.85 -11.90
C LYS A 2 -21.71 4.41 -12.40
N LYS A 3 -21.09 5.10 -13.36
CA LYS A 3 -19.86 4.64 -14.07
C LYS A 3 -18.52 4.90 -13.36
N THR A 4 -18.47 5.78 -12.35
CA THR A 4 -17.22 6.16 -11.65
C THR A 4 -16.85 5.20 -10.53
N TRP A 5 -17.82 4.63 -9.80
CA TRP A 5 -17.61 3.75 -8.64
C TRP A 5 -16.82 2.48 -8.95
N TYR A 6 -17.10 1.82 -10.09
CA TYR A 6 -16.39 0.60 -10.50
C TYR A 6 -14.88 0.83 -10.66
N LYS A 7 -14.48 2.03 -11.10
CA LYS A 7 -13.06 2.38 -11.27
C LYS A 7 -12.32 2.57 -9.95
N HIS A 8 -13.02 3.03 -8.90
CA HIS A 8 -12.45 3.12 -7.55
C HIS A 8 -12.36 1.74 -6.89
N LEU A 9 -13.39 0.89 -7.09
CA LEU A 9 -13.40 -0.49 -6.62
C LEU A 9 -12.17 -1.27 -7.09
N LYS A 10 -11.75 -1.06 -8.35
CA LYS A 10 -10.56 -1.69 -8.94
C LYS A 10 -9.23 -1.34 -8.25
N ILE A 11 -9.17 -0.29 -7.44
CA ILE A 11 -7.98 0.10 -6.68
C ILE A 11 -8.12 -0.32 -5.22
N VAL A 12 -9.31 -0.14 -4.65
CA VAL A 12 -9.60 -0.50 -3.26
C VAL A 12 -9.43 -2.01 -3.03
N LEU A 13 -9.93 -2.86 -3.93
CA LEU A 13 -9.85 -4.31 -3.82
C LEU A 13 -8.40 -4.81 -3.78
N PRO A 14 -7.51 -4.44 -4.73
CA PRO A 14 -6.09 -4.78 -4.64
C PRO A 14 -5.41 -4.24 -3.39
N CYS A 15 -5.71 -3.02 -2.94
CA CYS A 15 -5.14 -2.49 -1.70
C CYS A 15 -5.53 -3.32 -0.48
N ALA A 16 -6.82 -3.65 -0.34
CA ALA A 16 -7.30 -4.49 0.75
C ALA A 16 -6.68 -5.89 0.69
N GLY A 17 -6.66 -6.50 -0.50
CA GLY A 17 -6.04 -7.80 -0.71
C GLY A 17 -4.56 -7.79 -0.33
N ALA A 18 -3.78 -6.85 -0.85
CA ALA A 18 -2.33 -6.81 -0.65
C ALA A 18 -1.91 -6.41 0.77
N MET A 19 -2.71 -5.60 1.47
CA MET A 19 -2.35 -5.13 2.81
C MET A 19 -2.92 -5.99 3.95
N LEU A 20 -3.95 -6.81 3.68
CA LEU A 20 -4.60 -7.65 4.71
C LEU A 20 -4.38 -9.15 4.52
N LEU A 21 -4.38 -9.66 3.28
CA LEU A 21 -4.22 -11.11 3.06
C LEU A 21 -2.82 -11.61 3.43
N PRO A 22 -1.71 -10.92 3.09
CA PRO A 22 -0.39 -11.45 3.42
C PRO A 22 -0.12 -11.51 4.94
N PRO A 23 -0.43 -10.49 5.76
CA PRO A 23 -0.33 -10.62 7.22
C PRO A 23 -1.15 -11.79 7.77
N TRP A 24 -2.37 -11.98 7.24
CA TRP A 24 -3.23 -13.11 7.61
C TRP A 24 -2.59 -14.46 7.24
N LEU A 25 -2.05 -14.60 6.03
CA LEU A 25 -1.36 -15.84 5.61
C LEU A 25 -0.12 -16.13 6.46
N VAL A 26 0.66 -15.10 6.78
CA VAL A 26 1.87 -15.23 7.59
C VAL A 26 1.54 -15.72 9.01
N SER A 27 0.38 -15.36 9.57
CA SER A 27 -0.04 -15.80 10.90
C SER A 27 -0.24 -17.33 11.06
N PHE A 28 -0.33 -18.09 9.97
CA PHE A 28 -0.42 -19.55 10.00
C PHE A 28 0.95 -20.25 9.88
N LEU A 29 2.03 -19.50 9.70
CA LEU A 29 3.36 -20.09 9.56
C LEU A 29 3.89 -20.61 10.91
N PRO A 30 4.67 -21.71 10.90
CA PRO A 30 5.41 -22.15 12.08
C PRO A 30 6.37 -21.07 12.57
N SER A 31 6.65 -21.03 13.87
CA SER A 31 7.49 -19.99 14.51
C SER A 31 8.85 -19.80 13.82
N ASP A 32 9.45 -20.89 13.32
CA ASP A 32 10.75 -20.88 12.64
C ASP A 32 10.72 -20.11 11.30
N ALA A 33 9.57 -20.14 10.60
CA ALA A 33 9.38 -19.47 9.32
C ALA A 33 8.66 -18.10 9.46
N PHE A 34 7.92 -17.91 10.54
CA PHE A 34 7.13 -16.71 10.81
C PHE A 34 7.97 -15.43 10.78
N LEU A 35 9.09 -15.41 11.52
CA LEU A 35 9.93 -14.21 11.65
C LEU A 35 10.53 -13.79 10.30
N GLY A 36 11.02 -14.75 9.52
CA GLY A 36 11.54 -14.49 8.17
C GLY A 36 10.46 -13.95 7.22
N ALA A 37 9.25 -14.50 7.29
CA ALA A 37 8.13 -14.05 6.48
C ALA A 37 7.65 -12.64 6.85
N VAL A 38 7.57 -12.31 8.14
CA VAL A 38 7.24 -10.95 8.62
C VAL A 38 8.26 -9.92 8.14
N VAL A 39 9.55 -10.24 8.22
CA VAL A 39 10.63 -9.36 7.74
C VAL A 39 10.50 -9.12 6.23
N LEU A 40 10.32 -10.18 5.44
CA LEU A 40 10.11 -10.07 3.99
C LEU A 40 8.88 -9.24 3.65
N LEU A 41 7.79 -9.43 4.41
CA LEU A 41 6.55 -8.72 4.22
C LEU A 41 6.71 -7.21 4.46
N PHE A 42 7.38 -6.84 5.57
CA PHE A 42 7.53 -5.45 5.99
C PHE A 42 8.55 -4.69 5.16
N LEU A 43 9.63 -5.36 4.73
CA LEU A 43 10.74 -4.70 4.03
C LEU A 43 10.65 -4.75 2.50
N LEU A 44 9.94 -5.74 1.95
CA LEU A 44 9.91 -5.93 0.50
C LEU A 44 8.49 -5.85 -0.06
N ILE A 45 7.59 -6.71 0.41
CA ILE A 45 6.27 -6.86 -0.22
C ILE A 45 5.42 -5.59 -0.05
N ASN A 46 5.27 -5.09 1.19
CA ASN A 46 4.47 -3.89 1.45
C ASN A 46 5.06 -2.62 0.82
N PRO A 47 6.39 -2.35 0.89
CA PRO A 47 7.01 -1.22 0.20
C PRO A 47 6.85 -1.28 -1.32
N LEU A 48 7.03 -2.44 -1.94
CA LEU A 48 6.85 -2.61 -3.39
C LEU A 48 5.39 -2.35 -3.80
N PHE A 49 4.42 -2.82 -3.01
CA PHE A 49 3.02 -2.52 -3.27
C PHE A 49 2.72 -1.03 -3.11
N ALA A 50 3.22 -0.39 -2.04
CA ALA A 50 3.07 1.05 -1.82
C ALA A 50 3.67 1.87 -2.99
N LEU A 51 4.83 1.47 -3.50
CA LEU A 51 5.45 2.07 -4.67
C LEU A 51 4.56 1.89 -5.92
N GLY A 52 4.13 0.66 -6.21
CA GLY A 52 3.31 0.33 -7.37
C GLY A 52 1.97 1.06 -7.40
N ILE A 53 1.27 1.11 -6.26
CA ILE A 53 0.01 1.84 -6.14
C ILE A 53 0.22 3.35 -6.28
N GLY A 54 1.35 3.88 -5.78
CA GLY A 54 1.77 5.25 -5.98
C GLY A 54 1.95 5.60 -7.45
N ILE A 55 2.71 4.77 -8.20
CA ILE A 55 2.91 4.94 -9.64
C ILE A 55 1.56 4.91 -10.38
N ALA A 56 0.72 3.91 -10.09
CA ALA A 56 -0.60 3.79 -10.71
C ALA A 56 -1.50 5.00 -10.41
N ALA A 57 -1.45 5.53 -9.19
CA ALA A 57 -2.22 6.70 -8.81
C ALA A 57 -1.66 8.00 -9.43
N GLY A 58 -0.35 8.11 -9.64
CA GLY A 58 0.28 9.27 -10.27
C GLY A 58 -0.12 9.47 -11.73
N TRP A 59 -0.57 8.39 -12.39
CA TRP A 59 -1.14 8.46 -13.74
C TRP A 59 -2.40 9.33 -13.81
N ASP A 60 -3.25 9.32 -12.80
CA ASP A 60 -4.44 10.17 -12.68
C ASP A 60 -4.59 10.67 -11.24
N MET A 61 -3.66 11.54 -10.84
CA MET A 61 -3.48 12.00 -9.46
C MET A 61 -4.75 12.62 -8.86
N ARG A 62 -5.48 13.44 -9.63
CA ARG A 62 -6.74 14.06 -9.15
C ARG A 62 -7.79 13.03 -8.76
N ARG A 63 -7.78 11.87 -9.45
CA ARG A 63 -8.77 10.82 -9.24
C ARG A 63 -8.36 9.83 -8.14
N PHE A 64 -7.07 9.56 -7.99
CA PHE A 64 -6.56 8.46 -7.14
C PHE A 64 -5.60 8.93 -6.04
N TRP A 65 -5.62 10.22 -5.68
CA TRP A 65 -4.79 10.80 -4.61
C TRP A 65 -4.91 10.05 -3.27
N TYR A 66 -6.08 9.47 -2.98
CA TYR A 66 -6.35 8.73 -1.75
C TYR A 66 -5.75 7.32 -1.73
N ALA A 67 -5.23 6.79 -2.85
CA ALA A 67 -4.80 5.40 -2.95
C ALA A 67 -3.58 5.04 -2.07
N PRO A 68 -2.50 5.85 -2.01
CA PRO A 68 -1.40 5.62 -1.08
C PRO A 68 -1.84 5.74 0.39
N LEU A 69 -2.72 6.70 0.69
CA LEU A 69 -3.30 6.86 2.02
C LEU A 69 -4.10 5.63 2.42
N LEU A 70 -4.96 5.14 1.52
CA LEU A 70 -5.75 3.93 1.74
C LEU A 70 -4.85 2.70 1.95
N ALA A 71 -3.82 2.52 1.14
CA ALA A 71 -2.88 1.40 1.28
C ALA A 71 -2.16 1.43 2.64
N ALA A 72 -1.65 2.60 3.05
CA ALA A 72 -1.01 2.77 4.36
C ALA A 72 -1.98 2.52 5.53
N LEU A 73 -3.21 3.03 5.44
CA LEU A 73 -4.23 2.84 6.47
C LEU A 73 -4.72 1.39 6.57
N LEU A 74 -4.75 0.63 5.45
CA LEU A 74 -5.12 -0.79 5.45
C LEU A 74 -4.02 -1.69 6.02
N TYR A 75 -2.75 -1.28 5.89
CA TYR A 75 -1.64 -1.99 6.52
C TYR A 75 -1.76 -2.01 8.05
N TRP A 76 -2.21 -0.90 8.66
CA TRP A 76 -2.37 -0.78 10.11
C TRP A 76 -3.18 -1.92 10.75
N PRO A 77 -4.45 -2.14 10.39
CA PRO A 77 -5.22 -3.25 10.96
C PRO A 77 -4.67 -4.61 10.54
N GLY A 78 -4.05 -4.75 9.35
CA GLY A 78 -3.43 -6.01 8.94
C GLY A 78 -2.27 -6.42 9.85
N ALA A 79 -1.38 -5.49 10.17
CA ALA A 79 -0.28 -5.73 11.09
C ALA A 79 -0.78 -5.94 12.53
N CYS A 80 -1.70 -5.08 13.01
CA CYS A 80 -2.22 -5.16 14.36
C CYS A 80 -2.99 -6.46 14.65
N LEU A 81 -3.83 -6.92 13.71
CA LEU A 81 -4.69 -8.08 13.94
C LEU A 81 -3.96 -9.42 13.80
N PHE A 82 -2.94 -9.51 12.94
CA PHE A 82 -2.36 -10.80 12.55
C PHE A 82 -0.89 -11.01 12.96
N ILE A 83 -0.12 -9.96 13.26
CA ILE A 83 1.33 -10.08 13.48
C ILE A 83 1.75 -9.59 14.86
N THR A 84 1.52 -8.31 15.16
CA THR A 84 2.21 -7.62 16.27
C THR A 84 1.30 -7.31 17.46
N GLY A 85 -0.02 -7.37 17.29
CA GLY A 85 -0.95 -6.76 18.24
C GLY A 85 -0.97 -5.22 18.13
N TRP A 86 -1.59 -4.56 19.11
CA TRP A 86 -1.68 -3.09 19.16
C TRP A 86 -0.36 -2.47 19.65
N ASP A 87 0.62 -2.38 18.76
CA ASP A 87 1.93 -1.77 19.01
C ASP A 87 2.07 -0.44 18.26
N ALA A 88 2.47 0.62 18.97
CA ALA A 88 2.73 1.94 18.40
C ALA A 88 3.86 1.94 17.36
N SER A 89 4.79 0.98 17.45
CA SER A 89 5.91 0.80 16.51
C SER A 89 5.43 0.58 15.07
N ILE A 90 4.20 0.11 14.86
CA ILE A 90 3.59 -0.09 13.53
C ILE A 90 3.35 1.26 12.83
N LEU A 91 3.18 2.36 13.57
CA LEU A 91 2.87 3.68 12.99
C LEU A 91 4.00 4.17 12.10
N ILE A 92 5.24 3.81 12.42
CA ILE A 92 6.39 4.21 11.62
C ILE A 92 6.32 3.59 10.22
N TYR A 93 5.88 2.33 10.11
CA TYR A 93 5.73 1.64 8.83
C TYR A 93 4.56 2.21 8.02
N VAL A 94 3.45 2.58 8.67
CA VAL A 94 2.34 3.30 8.01
C VAL A 94 2.84 4.59 7.39
N PHE A 95 3.63 5.35 8.16
CA PHE A 95 4.20 6.61 7.69
C PHE A 95 5.20 6.39 6.56
N ILE A 96 6.10 5.41 6.68
CA ILE A 96 7.07 5.05 5.63
C ILE A 96 6.34 4.65 4.34
N TYR A 97 5.33 3.79 4.40
CA TYR A 97 4.59 3.35 3.21
C TYR A 97 3.79 4.49 2.57
N LEU A 98 3.25 5.40 3.40
CA LEU A 98 2.61 6.61 2.90
C LEU A 98 3.60 7.50 2.15
N LEU A 99 4.82 7.68 2.68
CA LEU A 99 5.87 8.45 2.03
C LEU A 99 6.29 7.81 0.70
N ILE A 100 6.52 6.49 0.68
CA ILE A 100 6.90 5.76 -0.54
C ILE A 100 5.82 5.92 -1.61
N GLY A 101 4.57 5.60 -1.29
CA GLY A 101 3.48 5.67 -2.26
C GLY A 101 3.14 7.10 -2.68
N GLY A 102 3.20 8.06 -1.74
CA GLY A 102 3.00 9.48 -2.02
C GLY A 102 4.09 10.05 -2.92
N ALA A 103 5.37 9.80 -2.61
CA ALA A 103 6.49 10.23 -3.43
C ALA A 103 6.42 9.63 -4.84
N ALA A 104 6.17 8.33 -4.95
CA ALA A 104 6.02 7.65 -6.23
C ALA A 104 4.87 8.24 -7.08
N MET A 105 3.75 8.59 -6.45
CA MET A 105 2.63 9.27 -7.12
C MET A 105 3.04 10.65 -7.65
N VAL A 106 3.65 11.49 -6.81
CA VAL A 106 4.06 12.84 -7.19
C VAL A 106 5.08 12.80 -8.32
N ILE A 107 6.11 11.95 -8.20
CA ILE A 107 7.15 11.79 -9.23
C ILE A 107 6.51 11.33 -10.55
N THR A 108 5.64 10.32 -10.52
CA THR A 108 4.99 9.81 -11.73
C THR A 108 4.11 10.87 -12.38
N HIS A 109 3.39 11.67 -11.57
CA HIS A 109 2.59 12.77 -12.08
C HIS A 109 3.46 13.82 -12.77
N LEU A 110 4.54 14.26 -12.12
CA LEU A 110 5.46 15.26 -12.67
C LEU A 110 6.09 14.78 -13.98
N VAL A 111 6.62 13.56 -14.03
CA VAL A 111 7.23 12.98 -15.25
C VAL A 111 6.24 12.98 -16.41
N ARG A 112 4.95 12.66 -16.15
CA ARG A 112 3.92 12.72 -17.20
C ARG A 112 3.65 14.14 -17.67
N GLN A 113 3.59 15.10 -16.77
CA GLN A 113 3.35 16.50 -17.12
C GLN A 113 4.48 17.03 -18.01
N TYR A 114 5.74 16.71 -17.67
CA TYR A 114 6.89 17.04 -18.51
C TYR A 114 6.80 16.39 -19.90
N ARG A 115 6.48 15.09 -19.97
CA ARG A 115 6.37 14.37 -21.25
C ARG A 115 5.24 14.87 -22.16
N LYS A 116 4.15 15.40 -21.60
CA LYS A 116 3.05 15.98 -22.39
C LYS A 116 3.33 17.39 -22.93
N ARG A 117 4.33 18.09 -22.37
CA ARG A 117 4.73 19.43 -22.78
C ARG A 117 5.84 19.45 -23.83
N SER A 118 6.54 18.33 -24.02
CA SER A 118 7.53 18.12 -25.09
C SER A 118 6.87 17.51 -26.32
#